data_AF-A0A520ZPM4-F1
#
_entry.id   AF-A0A520ZPM4-F1
#
_cell.length_a   1.000
_cell.length_b   1.000
_cell.length_c   1.000
_cell.angle_alpha   90.00
_cell.angle_beta   90.00
_cell.angle_gamma   90.00
#
_symmetry.space_group_name_H-M   'P 1'
#
loop_
_entity.id
_entity.type
_entity.pdbx_description
1 polymer ?
#
loop_
_entity_poly.entity_id
_entity_poly.type
_entity_poly.pdbx_seq_one_letter_code
_entity_poly.pdbx_strand_id
1 'polypeptide(L)'
;MPSFSKTLEDAIHAALAIANSRRHELATLEHLLLALIDEPDAAKVMQACSVDLEDLRKTLNDFIDDDLSTLVTEIEGSEAVPTAAFQR
;
A
#
# COMPACT_ATOMS: atom_id res chain seq x y z
N MET A 1 -7.80 4.91 20.15
CA MET A 1 -7.16 4.37 18.93
C MET A 1 -5.85 3.75 19.37
N PRO A 2 -5.50 2.52 18.93
CA PRO A 2 -4.15 2.02 19.16
C PRO A 2 -3.17 3.01 18.54
N SER A 3 -2.14 3.38 19.29
CA SER A 3 -1.04 4.19 18.75
C SER A 3 -0.18 3.25 17.93
N PHE A 4 -0.13 3.45 16.62
CA PHE A 4 0.84 2.75 15.78
C PHE A 4 2.24 3.32 16.04
N SER A 5 3.28 2.61 15.62
CA SER A 5 4.61 3.23 15.56
C SER A 5 4.56 4.36 14.53
N LYS A 6 5.38 5.39 14.73
CA LYS A 6 5.46 6.51 13.79
C LYS A 6 5.77 6.05 12.37
N THR A 7 6.66 5.07 12.23
CA THR A 7 7.04 4.53 10.92
C THR A 7 5.91 3.77 10.23
N LEU A 8 5.04 3.10 11.01
CA LEU A 8 3.85 2.44 10.48
C LEU A 8 2.78 3.46 10.07
N GLU A 9 2.59 4.55 10.83
CA GLU A 9 1.71 5.65 10.42
C GLU A 9 2.19 6.28 9.10
N ASP A 10 3.50 6.48 8.95
CA ASP A 10 4.09 6.99 7.72
C ASP A 10 3.86 6.02 6.54
N ALA A 11 3.97 4.70 6.76
CA ALA A 11 3.67 3.69 5.76
C ALA A 11 2.18 3.68 5.34
N ILE A 12 1.27 3.87 6.30
CA ILE A 12 -0.17 3.98 6.03
C ILE A 12 -0.47 5.20 5.15
N HIS A 13 0.13 6.36 5.46
CA HIS A 13 -0.02 7.56 4.62
C HIS A 13 0.59 7.36 3.23
N ALA A 14 1.74 6.70 3.13
CA ALA A 14 2.36 6.36 1.85
C ALA A 14 1.44 5.47 1.01
N ALA A 15 0.82 4.45 1.59
CA ALA A 15 -0.12 3.58 0.90
C ALA A 15 -1.35 4.32 0.35
N LEU A 16 -1.90 5.28 1.12
CA LEU A 16 -2.97 6.15 0.63
C LEU A 16 -2.49 7.04 -0.52
N ALA A 17 -1.28 7.59 -0.44
CA ALA A 17 -0.70 8.38 -1.53
C ALA A 17 -0.49 7.55 -2.81
N ILE A 18 -0.11 6.27 -2.67
CA ILE A 18 0.04 5.32 -3.79
C ILE A 18 -1.32 5.04 -4.45
N ALA A 19 -2.40 4.87 -3.68
CA ALA A 19 -3.74 4.70 -4.23
C ALA A 19 -4.22 5.97 -4.93
N ASN A 20 -4.01 7.14 -4.31
CA ASN A 20 -4.38 8.44 -4.88
C ASN A 20 -3.65 8.77 -6.17
N SER A 21 -2.35 8.47 -6.27
CA SER A 21 -1.57 8.75 -7.49
C SER A 21 -2.07 7.97 -8.70
N ARG A 22 -2.70 6.82 -8.45
CA ARG A 22 -3.34 5.95 -9.45
C ARG A 22 -4.84 6.21 -9.62
N ARG A 23 -5.39 7.17 -8.86
CA ARG A 23 -6.83 7.49 -8.80
C ARG A 23 -7.66 6.28 -8.41
N HIS A 24 -7.15 5.40 -7.55
CA HIS A 24 -7.93 4.32 -6.98
C HIS A 24 -8.86 4.87 -5.90
N GLU A 25 -10.15 4.53 -5.97
CA GLU A 25 -11.13 4.94 -4.95
C GLU A 25 -10.84 4.31 -3.57
N LEU A 26 -10.19 3.15 -3.57
CA LEU A 26 -9.92 2.35 -2.38
C LEU A 26 -8.42 2.06 -2.23
N ALA A 27 -7.89 2.28 -1.03
CA ALA A 27 -6.59 1.77 -0.64
C ALA A 27 -6.73 0.32 -0.12
N THR A 28 -6.09 -0.59 -0.84
CA THR A 28 -6.13 -2.04 -0.61
C THR A 28 -4.87 -2.53 0.12
N LEU A 29 -4.84 -3.81 0.52
CA LEU A 29 -3.68 -4.39 1.20
C LEU A 29 -2.40 -4.37 0.35
N GLU A 30 -2.54 -4.38 -0.98
CA GLU A 30 -1.43 -4.33 -1.92
C GLU A 30 -0.72 -2.98 -1.86
N HIS A 31 -1.47 -1.88 -1.74
CA HIS A 31 -0.92 -0.54 -1.53
C HIS A 31 -0.18 -0.45 -0.18
N LEU A 32 -0.76 -1.04 0.87
CA LEU A 32 -0.14 -1.10 2.18
C LEU A 32 1.14 -1.92 2.16
N LEU A 33 1.11 -3.10 1.56
CA LEU A 33 2.26 -3.97 1.45
C LEU A 33 3.38 -3.29 0.64
N LEU A 34 3.04 -2.60 -0.45
CA LEU A 34 4.00 -1.84 -1.23
C LEU A 34 4.68 -0.74 -0.40
N ALA A 35 3.92 -0.03 0.44
CA ALA A 35 4.49 0.95 1.36
C ALA A 35 5.34 0.30 2.48
N LEU A 36 4.94 -0.86 2.98
CA LEU A 36 5.66 -1.60 4.02
C LEU A 36 7.01 -2.17 3.54
N ILE A 37 7.18 -2.42 2.25
CA ILE A 37 8.49 -2.80 1.68
C ILE A 37 9.53 -1.69 1.90
N ASP A 38 9.10 -0.43 1.96
CA ASP A 38 9.95 0.73 2.22
C ASP A 38 10.03 1.11 3.71
N GLU A 39 9.24 0.46 4.57
CA GLU A 39 9.27 0.68 6.01
C GLU A 39 10.44 -0.11 6.64
N PRO A 40 11.37 0.55 7.37
CA PRO A 40 12.63 -0.08 7.78
C PRO A 40 12.50 -1.35 8.62
N ASP A 41 11.48 -1.46 9.47
CA ASP A 41 11.34 -2.61 10.36
C ASP A 41 10.60 -3.77 9.67
N ALA A 42 9.57 -3.47 8.88
CA ALA A 42 8.86 -4.43 8.05
C ALA A 42 9.78 -5.02 6.96
N ALA A 43 10.58 -4.19 6.29
CA ALA A 43 11.56 -4.64 5.31
C ALA A 43 12.56 -5.64 5.91
N LYS A 44 13.08 -5.35 7.12
CA LYS A 44 13.97 -6.28 7.85
C LYS A 44 13.28 -7.60 8.16
N VAL A 45 12.02 -7.57 8.59
CA VAL A 45 11.24 -8.79 8.89
C VAL A 45 11.04 -9.61 7.61
N MET A 46 10.65 -8.98 6.51
CA MET A 46 10.47 -9.66 5.22
C MET A 46 11.79 -10.28 4.72
N GLN A 47 12.90 -9.55 4.81
CA GLN A 47 14.23 -10.06 4.47
C GLN A 47 14.65 -11.23 5.38
N ALA A 48 14.35 -11.16 6.68
CA ALA A 48 14.58 -12.27 7.60
C ALA A 48 13.73 -13.51 7.25
N CYS A 49 12.57 -13.31 6.64
CA CYS A 49 11.74 -14.36 6.05
C CYS A 49 12.18 -14.80 4.64
N SER A 50 13.34 -14.33 4.16
CA SER A 50 13.88 -14.63 2.82
C SER A 50 13.00 -14.16 1.66
N VAL A 51 12.25 -13.08 1.86
CA VAL A 51 11.49 -12.43 0.79
C VAL A 51 12.42 -11.58 -0.06
N ASP A 52 12.35 -11.74 -1.39
CA ASP A 52 12.97 -10.83 -2.35
C ASP A 52 12.11 -9.57 -2.49
N LEU A 53 12.60 -8.44 -1.94
CA LEU A 53 11.85 -7.19 -1.93
C LEU A 53 11.78 -6.52 -3.30
N GLU A 54 12.74 -6.76 -4.20
CA GLU A 54 12.70 -6.20 -5.55
C GLU A 54 11.66 -6.93 -6.41
N ASP A 55 11.65 -8.26 -6.34
CA ASP A 55 10.67 -9.08 -7.04
C ASP A 55 9.25 -8.85 -6.50
N LEU A 56 9.10 -8.77 -5.17
CA LEU A 56 7.82 -8.45 -4.53
C LEU A 56 7.32 -7.07 -4.95
N ARG A 57 8.20 -6.05 -4.96
CA ARG A 57 7.83 -4.70 -5.40
C ARG A 57 7.34 -4.70 -6.84
N LYS A 58 8.04 -5.40 -7.73
CA LYS A 58 7.64 -5.49 -9.13
C LYS A 58 6.26 -6.14 -9.25
N THR A 59 6.08 -7.31 -8.62
CA THR A 59 4.81 -8.04 -8.62
C THR A 59 3.65 -7.18 -8.11
N LEU A 60 3.87 -6.41 -7.04
CA LEU A 60 2.84 -5.52 -6.51
C LEU A 60 2.52 -4.35 -7.43
N ASN A 61 3.51 -3.74 -8.08
CA ASN A 61 3.23 -2.67 -9.03
C ASN A 61 2.46 -3.21 -10.24
N ASP A 62 2.87 -4.36 -10.79
CA ASP A 62 2.17 -5.00 -11.90
C ASP A 62 0.71 -5.30 -11.51
N PHE A 63 0.46 -5.88 -10.33
CA PHE A 63 -0.91 -6.15 -9.85
C PHE A 63 -1.73 -4.87 -9.61
N ILE A 64 -1.12 -3.85 -9.00
CA ILE A 64 -1.82 -2.58 -8.74
C ILE A 64 -2.16 -1.87 -10.05
N ASP A 65 -1.27 -1.92 -11.05
CA ASP A 65 -1.47 -1.24 -12.32
C ASP A 65 -2.46 -2.00 -13.24
N ASP A 66 -2.40 -3.34 -13.24
CA ASP A 66 -3.21 -4.19 -14.13
C ASP A 66 -4.53 -4.64 -13.47
N ASP A 67 -4.45 -5.36 -12.34
CA ASP A 67 -5.61 -5.99 -11.70
C ASP A 67 -6.51 -4.99 -10.96
N LEU A 68 -5.95 -3.90 -10.42
CA LEU A 68 -6.73 -2.85 -9.76
C LEU A 68 -7.22 -1.74 -10.70
N SER A 69 -6.98 -1.85 -12.01
CA SER A 69 -7.45 -0.89 -13.01
C SER A 69 -8.96 -0.63 -12.97
N THR A 70 -9.76 -1.58 -12.47
CA THR A 70 -11.21 -1.42 -12.30
C THR A 70 -11.61 -0.51 -11.14
N LEU A 71 -10.68 -0.21 -10.21
CA LEU A 71 -10.90 0.70 -9.08
C LEU A 71 -10.59 2.16 -9.41
N VAL A 72 -10.12 2.44 -10.63
CA VAL A 72 -9.83 3.80 -11.07
C VAL A 72 -11.12 4.61 -11.15
N THR A 73 -11.14 5.75 -10.46
CA THR A 73 -12.25 6.71 -10.49
C THR A 73 -11.91 7.93 -11.35
N GLU A 74 -12.92 8.41 -12.09
CA GLU A 74 -12.85 9.65 -12.86
C GLU A 74 -13.33 10.88 -12.07
N ILE A 75 -13.71 10.70 -10.81
CA ILE A 75 -14.20 11.79 -9.95
C ILE A 75 -13.02 12.66 -9.52
N GLU A 76 -12.94 13.88 -10.06
CA GLU A 76 -11.94 14.87 -9.66
C GLU A 76 -12.05 15.21 -8.16
N GLY A 77 -10.93 15.13 -7.45
CA GLY A 77 -10.86 15.42 -6.02
C GLY A 77 -11.30 14.28 -5.10
N SER A 78 -11.56 13.08 -5.63
CA SER A 78 -11.79 11.90 -4.79
C SER A 78 -10.50 11.45 -4.12
N GLU A 79 -10.51 11.37 -2.79
CA GLU A 79 -9.42 10.77 -2.01
C GLU A 79 -9.70 9.29 -1.75
N ALA A 80 -8.67 8.45 -1.92
CA ALA A 80 -8.72 7.03 -1.63
C ALA A 80 -9.06 6.79 -0.15
N VAL A 81 -10.02 5.93 0.11
CA VAL A 81 -10.35 5.51 1.47
C VAL A 81 -9.80 4.11 1.77
N PRO A 82 -9.29 3.83 2.98
CA PRO A 82 -8.84 2.49 3.34
C PRO A 82 -9.98 1.49 3.30
N THR A 83 -9.74 0.31 2.73
CA THR A 83 -10.68 -0.81 2.82
C THR A 83 -10.82 -1.33 4.26
N ALA A 84 -11.89 -2.06 4.56
CA ALA A 84 -12.06 -2.68 5.88
C ALA A 84 -10.92 -3.66 6.25
N ALA A 85 -10.29 -4.29 5.24
CA ALA A 85 -9.13 -5.15 5.44
C ALA A 85 -7.89 -4.37 5.90
N PHE A 86 -7.81 -3.08 5.56
CA PHE A 86 -6.73 -2.16 5.94
C PHE A 86 -6.72 -1.82 7.44
N GLN A 87 -7.81 -2.12 8.15
CA GLN A 87 -7.99 -1.81 9.58
C GLN A 87 -7.82 -3.04 10.51
N ARG A 88 -7.42 -4.19 9.96
CA ARG A 88 -7.34 -5.46 10.68
C ARG A 88 -5.95 -5.76 11.25
#